data_AF-A0A382FWQ3-F1
#
_entry.id   AF-A0A382FWQ3-F1
#
_cell.length_a   1.000
_cell.length_b   1.000
_cell.length_c   1.000
_cell.angle_alpha   90.00
_cell.angle_beta   90.00
_cell.angle_gamma   90.00
#
_symmetry.space_group_name_H-M   'P 1'
#
loop_
_entity.id
_entity.type
_entity.pdbx_description
1 polymer ?
#
loop_
_entity_poly.entity_id
_entity_poly.type
_entity_poly.pdbx_seq_one_letter_code
_entity_poly.pdbx_strand_id
1 'polypeptide(L)'
;MVKILSSEITPYSLYLNRRKFIKSAAAVPIVSSLSLGGNAFHLDNSQIYNQQLEENDELNTYEEITSYNNFYEFGMGKSDPMENSEKFQAQPWSIKVEGLVNKAFTINLEDLLNKVTIEDRVYRLRCVEAWSMVIPWQGFPLADIIDMAEPLSDAKFIQFETVFRPEEMPGQQKRFLPWPYVEGLRMDEAMHPLTILSTGLYGHDLLNQNGAP
;
A
#
# COMPACT_ATOMS: atom_id res chain seq x y z
N MET A 1 -0.87 18.81 10.82
CA MET A 1 -0.02 17.63 11.03
C MET A 1 1.38 18.12 11.44
N VAL A 2 1.99 17.54 12.47
CA VAL A 2 3.36 17.90 12.87
C VAL A 2 4.34 17.29 11.86
N LYS A 3 5.29 18.08 11.35
CA LYS A 3 6.31 17.57 10.42
C LYS A 3 7.24 16.60 11.15
N ILE A 4 7.31 15.36 10.68
CA ILE A 4 8.23 14.34 11.21
C ILE A 4 9.61 14.57 10.58
N LEU A 5 10.64 14.69 11.41
CA LEU A 5 11.99 14.97 10.95
C LEU A 5 12.66 13.69 10.41
N SER A 6 13.58 13.83 9.45
CA SER A 6 14.36 12.69 8.94
C SER A 6 15.24 12.02 10.01
N SER A 7 15.45 12.66 11.16
CA SER A 7 16.11 12.06 12.33
C SER A 7 15.21 11.12 13.13
N GLU A 8 13.89 11.18 12.93
CA GLU A 8 12.87 10.41 13.67
C GLU A 8 12.42 9.16 12.88
N ILE A 9 12.87 8.99 11.64
CA ILE A 9 12.61 7.79 10.82
C ILE A 9 13.66 6.71 11.04
N THR A 10 13.43 5.50 10.51
CA THR A 10 14.37 4.37 10.63
C THR A 10 15.80 4.79 10.24
N PRO A 11 16.78 4.68 11.16
CA PRO A 11 18.17 4.98 10.87
C PRO A 11 18.70 4.22 9.65
N TYR A 12 19.46 4.90 8.81
CA TYR A 12 20.00 4.36 7.55
C TYR A 12 20.72 3.01 7.71
N SER A 13 21.49 2.83 8.80
CA SER A 13 22.20 1.58 9.09
C SER A 13 21.25 0.39 9.31
N LEU A 14 20.09 0.61 9.94
CA LEU A 14 19.08 -0.42 10.17
C LEU A 14 18.33 -0.79 8.88
N TYR A 15 18.04 0.19 8.03
CA TYR A 15 17.48 -0.04 6.69
C TYR A 15 18.36 -1.00 5.86
N LEU A 16 19.68 -0.77 5.84
CA LEU A 16 20.61 -1.61 5.09
C LEU A 16 20.67 -3.06 5.61
N ASN A 17 20.52 -3.26 6.92
CA ASN A 17 20.55 -4.60 7.52
C ASN A 17 19.30 -5.41 7.19
N ARG A 18 18.12 -4.78 7.11
CA ARG A 18 16.86 -5.45 6.75
C ARG A 18 16.87 -6.02 5.33
N ARG A 19 17.47 -5.31 4.38
CA ARG A 19 17.63 -5.81 2.99
C ARG A 19 18.45 -7.10 2.90
N LYS A 20 19.27 -7.41 3.90
CA LYS A 20 20.00 -8.68 3.96
C LYS A 20 19.11 -9.84 4.42
N PHE A 21 18.10 -9.57 5.25
CA PHE A 21 17.21 -10.58 5.84
C PHE A 21 16.12 -11.07 4.88
N ILE A 22 15.43 -10.17 4.15
CA ILE A 22 14.31 -10.51 3.23
C ILE A 22 14.72 -11.53 2.14
N LYS A 23 16.00 -11.62 1.80
CA LYS A 23 16.52 -12.61 0.84
C LYS A 23 16.35 -14.09 1.27
N SER A 24 15.75 -14.40 2.43
CA SER A 24 15.88 -15.72 3.07
C SER A 24 14.61 -16.52 3.42
N ALA A 25 13.36 -16.10 3.12
CA ALA A 25 12.15 -16.86 3.53
C ALA A 25 11.01 -16.89 2.48
N ALA A 26 10.39 -18.07 2.23
CA ALA A 26 9.13 -18.21 1.46
C ALA A 26 8.30 -19.51 1.76
N ALA A 27 6.96 -19.34 1.85
CA ALA A 27 5.81 -20.21 1.48
C ALA A 27 5.00 -21.06 2.51
N VAL A 28 3.67 -20.78 2.66
CA VAL A 28 2.52 -21.71 2.99
C VAL A 28 1.16 -21.10 2.48
N PRO A 29 0.17 -21.86 1.93
CA PRO A 29 -1.12 -21.34 1.38
C PRO A 29 -2.40 -21.72 2.19
N ILE A 30 -3.58 -21.06 1.98
CA ILE A 30 -5.00 -21.62 2.03
C ILE A 30 -6.15 -20.59 1.70
N VAL A 31 -6.98 -20.96 0.69
CA VAL A 31 -8.46 -20.88 0.36
C VAL A 31 -9.41 -19.68 0.69
N SER A 32 -10.27 -19.32 -0.31
CA SER A 32 -11.16 -18.13 -0.47
C SER A 32 -12.68 -18.38 -0.71
N SER A 33 -13.54 -17.36 -0.51
CA SER A 33 -14.99 -17.28 -0.91
C SER A 33 -15.49 -15.83 -1.22
N LEU A 34 -16.55 -15.67 -2.05
CA LEU A 34 -16.99 -14.49 -2.87
C LEU A 34 -18.09 -13.54 -2.31
N SER A 35 -18.11 -12.22 -2.66
CA SER A 35 -19.30 -11.32 -2.96
C SER A 35 -19.01 -9.78 -3.21
N LEU A 36 -20.00 -8.98 -3.72
CA LEU A 36 -20.05 -7.67 -4.51
C LEU A 36 -20.15 -6.28 -3.73
N GLY A 37 -19.86 -5.07 -4.31
CA GLY A 37 -19.70 -3.74 -3.59
C GLY A 37 -19.68 -2.36 -4.35
N GLY A 38 -18.96 -1.30 -3.87
CA GLY A 38 -19.00 0.15 -4.25
C GLY A 38 -17.76 1.10 -3.94
N ASN A 39 -17.87 2.44 -4.18
CA ASN A 39 -16.78 3.49 -4.34
C ASN A 39 -16.78 4.66 -3.29
N ALA A 40 -15.67 5.44 -3.16
CA ALA A 40 -15.49 6.68 -2.33
C ALA A 40 -15.10 7.97 -3.12
N PHE A 41 -15.03 9.18 -2.51
CA PHE A 41 -14.80 10.50 -3.17
C PHE A 41 -13.54 11.26 -2.68
N HIS A 42 -12.77 11.87 -3.60
CA HIS A 42 -11.53 12.63 -3.33
C HIS A 42 -11.57 14.11 -3.84
N LEU A 43 -10.90 15.04 -3.15
CA LEU A 43 -10.80 16.47 -3.52
C LEU A 43 -9.42 16.81 -4.11
N ASP A 44 -9.37 17.52 -5.24
CA ASP A 44 -8.14 18.01 -5.88
C ASP A 44 -7.81 19.45 -5.43
N ASN A 45 -6.77 19.63 -4.61
CA ASN A 45 -6.24 20.94 -4.24
C ASN A 45 -4.71 20.95 -4.28
N SER A 46 -4.17 21.18 -5.48
CA SER A 46 -2.73 21.28 -5.77
C SER A 46 -1.91 22.19 -4.84
N GLN A 47 -2.49 23.21 -4.21
CA GLN A 47 -1.76 24.09 -3.28
C GLN A 47 -1.32 23.37 -2.00
N ILE A 48 -2.06 22.34 -1.57
CA ILE A 48 -1.74 21.57 -0.35
C ILE A 48 -0.45 20.77 -0.55
N TYR A 49 -0.21 20.25 -1.76
CA TYR A 49 0.96 19.43 -2.06
C TYR A 49 2.26 20.24 -1.99
N ASN A 50 2.26 21.45 -2.56
CA ASN A 50 3.44 22.30 -2.60
C ASN A 50 3.94 22.72 -1.20
N GLN A 51 3.05 22.78 -0.20
CA GLN A 51 3.42 23.12 1.18
C GLN A 51 4.16 21.98 1.90
N GLN A 52 4.05 20.75 1.39
CA GLN A 52 4.65 19.55 2.00
C GLN A 52 6.00 19.18 1.36
N LEU A 53 6.37 19.79 0.24
CA LEU A 53 7.63 19.53 -0.44
C LEU A 53 8.83 19.94 0.43
N GLU A 54 9.88 19.14 0.39
CA GLU A 54 11.17 19.56 0.93
C GLU A 54 11.96 20.38 -0.10
N GLU A 55 13.05 20.99 0.36
CA GLU A 55 13.95 21.75 -0.49
C GLU A 55 14.53 20.85 -1.60
N ASN A 56 14.33 21.25 -2.85
CA ASN A 56 14.71 20.54 -4.08
C ASN A 56 13.85 19.33 -4.48
N ASP A 57 12.70 19.11 -3.84
CA ASP A 57 11.73 18.16 -4.37
C ASP A 57 10.88 18.80 -5.47
N GLU A 58 10.65 18.03 -6.53
CA GLU A 58 9.68 18.32 -7.57
C GLU A 58 8.68 17.18 -7.64
N LEU A 59 7.38 17.49 -7.72
CA LEU A 59 6.35 16.48 -7.87
C LEU A 59 6.48 15.78 -9.22
N ASN A 60 6.38 14.46 -9.23
CA ASN A 60 6.21 13.71 -10.47
C ASN A 60 4.82 13.92 -11.04
N THR A 61 4.71 13.91 -12.37
CA THR A 61 3.41 14.06 -13.02
C THR A 61 2.52 12.85 -12.77
N TYR A 62 1.19 13.03 -12.86
CA TYR A 62 0.24 11.93 -12.76
C TYR A 62 0.54 10.81 -13.78
N GLU A 63 0.90 11.18 -15.01
CA GLU A 63 1.26 10.23 -16.07
C GLU A 63 2.51 9.41 -15.69
N GLU A 64 3.57 10.03 -15.19
CA GLU A 64 4.78 9.32 -14.74
C GLU A 64 4.45 8.29 -13.64
N ILE A 65 3.63 8.69 -12.67
CA ILE A 65 3.24 7.84 -11.52
C ILE A 65 2.35 6.67 -11.95
N THR A 66 1.54 6.85 -12.98
CA THR A 66 0.52 5.88 -13.42
C THR A 66 0.95 5.05 -14.64
N SER A 67 2.15 5.28 -15.19
CA SER A 67 2.69 4.55 -16.35
C SER A 67 4.03 3.85 -16.09
N TYR A 68 4.72 4.17 -15.00
CA TYR A 68 6.00 3.56 -14.63
C TYR A 68 5.88 2.81 -13.29
N ASN A 69 5.38 1.58 -13.35
CA ASN A 69 4.99 0.81 -12.16
C ASN A 69 5.74 -0.52 -12.07
N ASN A 70 5.86 -1.05 -10.86
CA ASN A 70 6.25 -2.44 -10.62
C ASN A 70 5.04 -3.15 -9.99
N PHE A 71 4.34 -3.96 -10.78
CA PHE A 71 3.24 -4.77 -10.29
C PHE A 71 3.23 -6.11 -11.04
N TYR A 72 3.95 -7.09 -10.50
CA TYR A 72 4.35 -8.30 -11.24
C TYR A 72 3.20 -9.26 -11.54
N GLU A 73 2.08 -9.11 -10.83
CA GLU A 73 0.77 -9.67 -11.11
C GLU A 73 0.25 -9.31 -12.51
N PHE A 74 0.72 -8.19 -13.08
CA PHE A 74 0.34 -7.70 -14.40
C PHE A 74 1.50 -7.68 -15.41
N GLY A 75 2.73 -7.89 -14.97
CA GLY A 75 3.90 -8.07 -15.84
C GLY A 75 5.20 -7.49 -15.27
N MET A 76 6.30 -7.70 -15.98
CA MET A 76 7.65 -7.36 -15.50
C MET A 76 8.18 -6.06 -16.13
N GLY A 77 7.62 -5.65 -17.27
CA GLY A 77 7.85 -4.34 -17.88
C GLY A 77 7.22 -3.23 -17.04
N LYS A 78 7.77 -2.03 -17.13
CA LYS A 78 7.33 -0.88 -16.33
C LYS A 78 5.94 -0.36 -16.75
N SER A 79 5.57 -0.57 -18.02
CA SER A 79 4.24 -0.25 -18.55
C SER A 79 3.26 -1.42 -18.46
N ASP A 80 3.73 -2.65 -18.26
CA ASP A 80 2.87 -3.85 -18.20
C ASP A 80 1.70 -3.69 -17.20
N PRO A 81 1.88 -3.10 -15.99
CA PRO A 81 0.76 -2.86 -15.08
C PRO A 81 -0.33 -1.98 -15.67
N MET A 82 0.03 -0.87 -16.32
CA MET A 82 -0.92 0.02 -16.98
C MET A 82 -1.62 -0.69 -18.15
N GLU A 83 -0.88 -1.48 -18.93
CA GLU A 83 -1.40 -2.16 -20.12
C GLU A 83 -2.31 -3.37 -19.81
N ASN A 84 -2.06 -4.06 -18.69
CA ASN A 84 -2.68 -5.37 -18.42
C ASN A 84 -3.69 -5.36 -17.25
N SER A 85 -3.78 -4.29 -16.47
CA SER A 85 -4.63 -4.24 -15.27
C SER A 85 -6.07 -3.77 -15.51
N GLU A 86 -6.45 -3.42 -16.74
CA GLU A 86 -7.80 -2.92 -17.07
C GLU A 86 -8.93 -3.86 -16.62
N LYS A 87 -8.70 -5.18 -16.67
CA LYS A 87 -9.70 -6.19 -16.31
C LYS A 87 -9.80 -6.47 -14.82
N PHE A 88 -8.87 -5.93 -14.01
CA PHE A 88 -8.87 -6.16 -12.58
C PHE A 88 -10.02 -5.38 -11.91
N GLN A 89 -10.83 -6.11 -11.16
CA GLN A 89 -11.96 -5.55 -10.44
C GLN A 89 -11.54 -5.24 -9.00
N ALA A 90 -11.04 -4.01 -8.82
CA ALA A 90 -10.65 -3.48 -7.51
C ALA A 90 -11.84 -3.24 -6.58
N GLN A 91 -13.08 -3.22 -7.11
CA GLN A 91 -14.29 -3.00 -6.32
C GLN A 91 -15.41 -3.99 -6.67
N PRO A 92 -16.17 -4.52 -5.69
CA PRO A 92 -16.04 -4.39 -4.22
C PRO A 92 -14.64 -4.66 -3.67
N TRP A 93 -14.39 -4.15 -2.47
CA TRP A 93 -13.29 -4.65 -1.66
C TRP A 93 -13.63 -4.76 -0.19
N SER A 94 -13.06 -5.78 0.45
CA SER A 94 -13.11 -5.95 1.89
C SER A 94 -11.72 -6.28 2.42
N ILE A 95 -11.38 -5.71 3.56
CA ILE A 95 -10.13 -5.97 4.26
C ILE A 95 -10.43 -6.90 5.44
N LYS A 96 -9.70 -8.01 5.52
CA LYS A 96 -9.76 -8.96 6.63
C LYS A 96 -8.58 -8.73 7.57
N VAL A 97 -8.87 -8.56 8.85
CA VAL A 97 -7.86 -8.45 9.92
C VAL A 97 -8.03 -9.65 10.85
N GLU A 98 -6.98 -10.44 11.00
CA GLU A 98 -6.96 -11.66 11.80
C GLU A 98 -5.60 -11.88 12.49
N GLY A 99 -5.44 -13.02 13.17
CA GLY A 99 -4.20 -13.37 13.88
C GLY A 99 -4.26 -13.01 15.36
N LEU A 100 -3.17 -12.44 15.90
CA LEU A 100 -3.01 -12.13 17.33
C LEU A 100 -3.69 -10.81 17.73
N VAL A 101 -5.02 -10.78 17.62
CA VAL A 101 -5.86 -9.61 17.88
C VAL A 101 -7.05 -9.97 18.78
N ASN A 102 -7.54 -9.02 19.58
CA ASN A 102 -8.76 -9.23 20.37
C ASN A 102 -10.02 -9.15 19.51
N LYS A 103 -9.98 -8.37 18.42
CA LYS A 103 -11.11 -8.14 17.51
C LYS A 103 -10.71 -8.47 16.08
N ALA A 104 -10.85 -9.74 15.69
CA ALA A 104 -10.76 -10.12 14.28
C ALA A 104 -12.03 -9.67 13.54
N PHE A 105 -11.88 -9.09 12.35
CA PHE A 105 -13.02 -8.62 11.56
C PHE A 105 -12.75 -8.66 10.05
N THR A 106 -13.82 -8.55 9.29
CA THR A 106 -13.79 -8.22 7.86
C THR A 106 -14.65 -6.98 7.68
N ILE A 107 -14.09 -5.95 7.05
CA ILE A 107 -14.75 -4.67 6.84
C ILE A 107 -14.73 -4.32 5.35
N ASN A 108 -15.85 -3.85 4.82
CA ASN A 108 -15.89 -3.32 3.46
C ASN A 108 -15.10 -2.01 3.39
N LEU A 109 -14.48 -1.74 2.25
CA LEU A 109 -13.64 -0.56 2.10
C LEU A 109 -14.42 0.73 2.38
N GLU A 110 -15.66 0.84 1.91
CA GLU A 110 -16.51 2.02 2.10
C GLU A 110 -16.84 2.24 3.59
N ASP A 111 -17.12 1.16 4.31
CA ASP A 111 -17.37 1.22 5.75
C ASP A 111 -16.11 1.60 6.54
N LEU A 112 -14.93 1.18 6.08
CA LEU A 112 -13.66 1.57 6.67
C LEU A 112 -13.36 3.04 6.41
N LEU A 113 -13.52 3.51 5.16
CA LEU A 113 -13.29 4.90 4.77
C LEU A 113 -14.19 5.89 5.52
N ASN A 114 -15.42 5.48 5.88
CA ASN A 114 -16.31 6.28 6.72
C ASN A 114 -15.88 6.40 8.20
N LYS A 115 -14.89 5.61 8.64
CA LYS A 115 -14.41 5.58 10.04
C LYS A 115 -13.07 6.26 10.24
N VAL A 116 -12.39 6.64 9.17
CA VAL A 116 -11.04 7.22 9.18
C VAL A 116 -11.06 8.61 8.55
N THR A 117 -10.00 9.38 8.79
CA THR A 117 -9.82 10.67 8.13
C THR A 117 -8.79 10.51 7.02
N ILE A 118 -9.18 10.82 5.79
CA ILE A 118 -8.26 10.81 4.66
C ILE A 118 -7.41 12.08 4.67
N GLU A 119 -6.11 11.90 4.48
CA GLU A 119 -5.09 12.94 4.51
C GLU A 119 -4.26 12.92 3.23
N ASP A 120 -3.92 14.11 2.74
CA ASP A 120 -2.93 14.28 1.68
C ASP A 120 -1.50 14.24 2.25
N ARG A 121 -0.64 13.39 1.67
CA ARG A 121 0.74 13.22 2.08
C ARG A 121 1.70 13.15 0.89
N VAL A 122 2.58 14.14 0.78
CA VAL A 122 3.63 14.14 -0.25
C VAL A 122 4.83 13.36 0.24
N TYR A 123 5.08 12.19 -0.36
CA TYR A 123 6.19 11.31 0.00
C TYR A 123 7.12 11.01 -1.16
N ARG A 124 8.40 10.82 -0.82
CA ARG A 124 9.40 10.24 -1.72
C ARG A 124 9.29 8.72 -1.71
N LEU A 125 8.91 8.13 -2.83
CA LEU A 125 8.98 6.69 -3.07
C LEU A 125 10.35 6.33 -3.63
N ARG A 126 11.03 5.35 -3.02
CA ARG A 126 12.37 4.90 -3.45
C ARG A 126 12.36 3.42 -3.79
N CYS A 127 12.46 3.10 -5.08
CA CYS A 127 12.55 1.72 -5.52
C CYS A 127 13.97 1.14 -5.30
N VAL A 128 14.04 -0.18 -5.12
CA VAL A 128 15.32 -0.91 -5.05
C VAL A 128 16.12 -0.85 -6.35
N GLU A 129 15.42 -0.69 -7.48
CA GLU A 129 16.00 -0.63 -8.83
C GLU A 129 16.64 0.73 -9.15
N ALA A 130 16.91 1.53 -8.12
CA ALA A 130 17.60 2.81 -8.21
C ALA A 130 16.83 3.96 -8.90
N TRP A 131 15.51 3.89 -9.06
CA TRP A 131 14.64 5.04 -9.39
C TRP A 131 13.78 5.52 -8.18
N SER A 132 13.25 6.74 -8.26
CA SER A 132 12.42 7.36 -7.22
C SER A 132 11.39 8.31 -7.80
N MET A 133 10.34 8.59 -7.04
CA MET A 133 9.32 9.59 -7.37
C MET A 133 8.91 10.39 -6.12
N VAL A 134 8.43 11.61 -6.31
CA VAL A 134 7.74 12.40 -5.28
C VAL A 134 6.24 12.39 -5.60
N ILE A 135 5.46 11.75 -4.74
CA ILE A 135 4.07 11.38 -5.01
C ILE A 135 3.16 12.02 -3.94
N PRO A 136 2.11 12.76 -4.34
CA PRO A 136 1.07 13.24 -3.44
C PRO A 136 0.02 12.15 -3.19
N TRP A 137 0.30 11.27 -2.23
CA TRP A 137 -0.61 10.21 -1.82
C TRP A 137 -1.80 10.75 -1.05
N GLN A 138 -2.89 10.00 -1.08
CA GLN A 138 -4.05 10.15 -0.21
C GLN A 138 -4.33 8.84 0.49
N GLY A 139 -4.66 8.91 1.77
CA GLY A 139 -4.90 7.74 2.60
C GLY A 139 -5.03 8.10 4.07
N PHE A 140 -4.92 7.10 4.94
CA PHE A 140 -4.98 7.29 6.38
C PHE A 140 -3.88 6.47 7.08
N PRO A 141 -3.48 6.82 8.32
CA PRO A 141 -2.47 6.06 9.07
C PRO A 141 -2.85 4.58 9.21
N LEU A 142 -1.90 3.67 8.96
CA LEU A 142 -2.09 2.24 9.19
C LEU A 142 -2.45 1.93 10.66
N ALA A 143 -1.97 2.75 11.59
CA ALA A 143 -2.29 2.63 13.01
C ALA A 143 -3.81 2.61 13.28
N ASP A 144 -4.60 3.36 12.50
CA ASP A 144 -6.05 3.48 12.73
C ASP A 144 -6.76 2.13 12.59
N ILE A 145 -6.41 1.31 11.59
CA ILE A 145 -7.00 -0.02 11.42
C ILE A 145 -6.44 -1.03 12.44
N ILE A 146 -5.17 -0.88 12.84
CA ILE A 146 -4.56 -1.74 13.85
C ILE A 146 -5.25 -1.52 15.21
N ASP A 147 -5.49 -0.27 15.58
CA ASP A 147 -6.16 0.09 16.84
C ASP A 147 -7.58 -0.47 16.91
N MET A 148 -8.32 -0.49 15.78
CA MET A 148 -9.65 -1.12 15.71
C MET A 148 -9.61 -2.62 16.03
N ALA A 149 -8.50 -3.30 15.72
CA ALA A 149 -8.35 -4.74 15.94
C ALA A 149 -7.88 -5.09 17.35
N GLU A 150 -7.37 -4.12 18.11
CA GLU A 150 -6.86 -4.29 19.48
C GLU A 150 -5.83 -5.44 19.57
N PRO A 151 -4.60 -5.27 19.02
CA PRO A 151 -3.59 -6.32 18.99
C PRO A 151 -3.23 -6.83 20.39
N LEU A 152 -2.98 -8.13 20.51
CA LEU A 152 -2.49 -8.73 21.75
C LEU A 152 -1.05 -8.30 22.03
N SER A 153 -0.64 -8.34 23.31
CA SER A 153 0.73 -7.97 23.73
C SER A 153 1.84 -8.77 23.05
N ASP A 154 1.52 -9.98 22.59
CA ASP A 154 2.46 -10.89 21.92
C ASP A 154 2.57 -10.63 20.41
N ALA A 155 1.73 -9.76 19.83
CA ALA A 155 1.78 -9.39 18.42
C ALA A 155 2.97 -8.48 18.13
N LYS A 156 4.02 -9.03 17.50
CA LYS A 156 5.28 -8.31 17.21
C LYS A 156 5.42 -7.80 15.77
N PHE A 157 4.62 -8.34 14.86
CA PHE A 157 4.67 -8.06 13.44
C PHE A 157 3.26 -8.02 12.86
N ILE A 158 3.10 -7.28 11.77
CA ILE A 158 1.94 -7.34 10.89
C ILE A 158 2.37 -7.99 9.57
N GLN A 159 1.50 -8.83 9.00
CA GLN A 159 1.64 -9.37 7.65
C GLN A 159 0.52 -8.80 6.79
N PHE A 160 0.88 -8.36 5.59
CA PHE A 160 -0.03 -7.97 4.52
C PHE A 160 -0.01 -9.06 3.45
N GLU A 161 -1.16 -9.33 2.86
CA GLU A 161 -1.31 -10.26 1.75
C GLU A 161 -2.11 -9.57 0.64
N THR A 162 -1.54 -9.52 -0.57
CA THR A 162 -2.24 -9.06 -1.76
C THR A 162 -3.25 -10.11 -2.22
N VAL A 163 -4.26 -9.71 -2.98
CA VAL A 163 -5.24 -10.64 -3.52
C VAL A 163 -4.63 -11.70 -4.45
N PHE A 164 -5.20 -12.89 -4.46
CA PHE A 164 -4.90 -13.94 -5.43
C PHE A 164 -6.09 -14.15 -6.38
N ARG A 165 -5.99 -13.62 -7.60
CA ARG A 165 -6.98 -13.76 -8.68
C ARG A 165 -6.30 -14.00 -10.04
N PRO A 166 -5.78 -15.21 -10.32
CA PRO A 166 -5.01 -15.49 -11.54
C PRO A 166 -5.77 -15.25 -12.86
N GLU A 167 -7.10 -15.23 -12.83
CA GLU A 167 -7.95 -14.92 -13.99
C GLU A 167 -7.92 -13.43 -14.36
N GLU A 168 -7.72 -12.55 -13.38
CA GLU A 168 -7.59 -11.10 -13.56
C GLU A 168 -6.13 -10.63 -13.58
N MET A 169 -5.23 -11.41 -12.96
CA MET A 169 -3.82 -11.10 -12.75
C MET A 169 -2.91 -12.11 -13.47
N PRO A 170 -2.59 -11.90 -14.76
CA PRO A 170 -1.90 -12.89 -15.59
C PRO A 170 -0.50 -13.30 -15.08
N GLY A 171 0.17 -12.42 -14.34
CA GLY A 171 1.44 -12.71 -13.68
C GLY A 171 1.35 -13.84 -12.66
N GLN A 172 0.21 -13.99 -11.98
CA GLN A 172 -0.03 -15.01 -10.96
C GLN A 172 -0.09 -16.44 -11.53
N GLN A 173 -0.33 -16.59 -12.84
CA GLN A 173 -0.29 -17.89 -13.52
C GLN A 173 1.15 -18.39 -13.76
N LYS A 174 2.13 -17.50 -13.66
CA LYS A 174 3.55 -17.81 -13.93
C LYS A 174 4.26 -18.14 -12.62
N ARG A 175 5.19 -19.10 -12.66
CA ARG A 175 5.90 -19.63 -11.48
C ARG A 175 7.22 -18.91 -11.14
N PHE A 176 7.35 -17.63 -11.44
CA PHE A 176 8.60 -16.89 -11.17
C PHE A 176 8.64 -16.25 -9.77
N LEU A 177 7.49 -16.09 -9.10
CA LEU A 177 7.36 -15.70 -7.70
C LEU A 177 6.36 -16.63 -6.99
N PRO A 178 6.48 -16.79 -5.66
CA PRO A 178 5.39 -17.34 -4.86
C PRO A 178 4.23 -16.34 -4.83
N TRP A 179 3.02 -16.81 -5.09
CA TRP A 179 1.80 -16.00 -5.07
C TRP A 179 0.85 -16.49 -3.96
N PRO A 180 0.03 -15.61 -3.35
CA PRO A 180 0.00 -14.15 -3.52
C PRO A 180 1.27 -13.45 -3.01
N TYR A 181 1.43 -12.18 -3.38
CA TYR A 181 2.47 -11.34 -2.78
C TYR A 181 2.16 -11.11 -1.30
N VAL A 182 3.15 -11.30 -0.45
CA VAL A 182 3.05 -11.09 0.99
C VAL A 182 4.18 -10.18 1.45
N GLU A 183 3.91 -9.34 2.44
CA GLU A 183 4.96 -8.56 3.10
C GLU A 183 4.66 -8.33 4.57
N GLY A 184 5.63 -7.84 5.34
CA GLY A 184 5.40 -7.55 6.75
C GLY A 184 6.22 -6.40 7.32
N LEU A 185 5.70 -5.83 8.40
CA LEU A 185 6.36 -4.79 9.18
C LEU A 185 6.45 -5.22 10.64
N ARG A 186 7.47 -4.72 11.35
CA ARG A 186 7.46 -4.78 12.82
C ARG A 186 6.33 -3.88 13.34
N MET A 187 5.72 -4.26 14.47
CA MET A 187 4.54 -3.56 14.99
C MET A 187 4.80 -2.06 15.23
N ASP A 188 5.98 -1.67 15.70
CA ASP A 188 6.34 -0.25 15.90
C ASP A 188 6.44 0.54 14.58
N GLU A 189 6.82 -0.09 13.47
CA GLU A 189 6.83 0.51 12.14
C GLU A 189 5.43 0.63 11.56
N ALA A 190 4.60 -0.38 11.81
CA ALA A 190 3.21 -0.39 11.41
C ALA A 190 2.40 0.70 12.13
N MET A 191 2.71 0.93 13.41
CA MET A 191 2.15 2.00 14.24
C MET A 191 2.81 3.36 14.00
N HIS A 192 3.88 3.43 13.21
CA HIS A 192 4.58 4.69 12.97
C HIS A 192 3.69 5.62 12.14
N PRO A 193 3.55 6.91 12.50
CA PRO A 193 2.62 7.82 11.84
C PRO A 193 2.89 8.03 10.36
N LEU A 194 4.10 7.75 9.84
CA LEU A 194 4.40 7.83 8.40
C LEU A 194 3.83 6.67 7.56
N THR A 195 3.51 5.54 8.18
CA THR A 195 2.97 4.38 7.45
C THR A 195 1.49 4.62 7.21
N ILE A 196 1.09 4.70 5.95
CA ILE A 196 -0.30 4.92 5.54
C ILE A 196 -0.84 3.74 4.75
N LEU A 197 -2.15 3.54 4.82
CA LEU A 197 -2.91 2.83 3.80
C LEU A 197 -3.38 3.87 2.79
N SER A 198 -2.82 3.80 1.58
CA SER A 198 -3.19 4.72 0.50
C SER A 198 -4.43 4.20 -0.23
N THR A 199 -5.34 5.11 -0.54
CA THR A 199 -6.56 4.84 -1.33
C THR A 199 -6.72 5.84 -2.48
N GLY A 200 -5.76 6.76 -2.63
CA GLY A 200 -5.74 7.70 -3.74
C GLY A 200 -4.40 8.37 -3.94
N LEU A 201 -4.29 9.13 -5.03
CA LEU A 201 -3.19 10.05 -5.31
C LEU A 201 -3.70 11.19 -6.19
N TYR A 202 -3.14 12.40 -6.04
CA TYR A 202 -3.55 13.58 -6.82
C TYR A 202 -5.05 13.94 -6.76
N GLY A 203 -5.76 13.62 -5.68
CA GLY A 203 -7.20 13.89 -5.61
C GLY A 203 -8.06 12.87 -6.37
N HIS A 204 -7.47 11.76 -6.81
CA HIS A 204 -8.15 10.66 -7.49
C HIS A 204 -8.01 9.36 -6.71
N ASP A 205 -8.98 8.45 -6.87
CA ASP A 205 -8.83 7.05 -6.44
C ASP A 205 -7.58 6.42 -7.09
N LEU A 206 -7.01 5.40 -6.45
CA LEU A 206 -5.90 4.66 -7.06
C LEU A 206 -6.37 3.98 -8.35
N LEU A 207 -5.52 4.05 -9.38
CA LEU A 207 -5.68 3.22 -10.57
C LEU A 207 -5.15 1.80 -10.29
N ASN A 208 -5.67 0.81 -11.03
CA ASN A 208 -5.31 -0.60 -10.84
C ASN A 208 -3.79 -0.84 -10.85
N GLN A 209 -3.05 -0.18 -11.75
CA GLN A 209 -1.60 -0.30 -11.85
C GLN A 209 -0.82 0.26 -10.64
N ASN A 210 -1.47 1.07 -9.80
CA ASN A 210 -0.92 1.61 -8.55
C ASN A 210 -1.33 0.79 -7.32
N GLY A 211 -2.07 -0.31 -7.49
CA GLY A 211 -2.48 -1.19 -6.39
C GLY A 211 -3.84 -0.85 -5.80
N ALA A 212 -4.76 -0.31 -6.61
CA ALA A 212 -6.16 -0.10 -6.23
C ALA A 212 -6.78 -1.32 -5.52
N PRO A 213 -7.79 -1.11 -4.64
CA PRO A 213 -8.46 0.17 -4.37
C PRO A 213 -7.75 1.06 -3.34
#